data_AF-A0A9D0IBM5-F1
#
_entry.id   AF-A0A9D0IBM5-F1
#
_cell.length_a   1.000
_cell.length_b   1.000
_cell.length_c   1.000
_cell.angle_alpha   90.00
_cell.angle_beta   90.00
_cell.angle_gamma   90.00
#
_symmetry.space_group_name_H-M   'P 1'
#
loop_
_entity.id
_entity.type
_entity.pdbx_description
1 polymer ?
#
loop_
_entity_poly.entity_id
_entity_poly.type
_entity_poly.pdbx_seq_one_letter_code
_entity_poly.pdbx_strand_id
1 'polypeptide(L)'
;MALQVEKVGEVNWAGLAFRLYLEEPLSSEARERIRALIHAWYIVGAYGGFGGMLHFLSEIGEGDEAGRPVIEWWVDMGSARLEALNTLIRCLETFEEVEQIAFGRLVLGLPPTA
;
A
#
# COMPACT_ATOMS: atom_id res chain seq x y z
N MET A 1 3.09 3.45 16.57
CA MET A 1 4.27 2.56 16.42
C MET A 1 4.76 2.71 15.00
N ALA A 2 6.03 2.42 14.67
CA ALA A 2 6.47 2.50 13.27
C ALA A 2 6.03 1.23 12.53
N LEU A 3 5.43 1.38 11.35
CA LEU A 3 4.97 0.26 10.53
C LEU A 3 6.17 -0.56 10.09
N GLN A 4 6.17 -1.86 10.39
CA GLN A 4 7.24 -2.75 9.95
C GLN A 4 7.19 -2.91 8.43
N VAL A 5 8.24 -2.49 7.72
CA VAL A 5 8.36 -2.63 6.26
C VAL A 5 9.38 -3.71 5.91
N GLU A 6 8.94 -4.72 5.17
CA GLU A 6 9.76 -5.83 4.69
C GLU A 6 9.88 -5.77 3.17
N LYS A 7 11.10 -5.88 2.64
CA LYS A 7 11.34 -6.02 1.20
C LYS A 7 11.62 -7.49 0.88
N VAL A 8 10.84 -8.07 -0.03
CA VAL A 8 11.04 -9.44 -0.50
C VAL A 8 11.54 -9.40 -1.94
N GLY A 9 12.69 -10.03 -2.17
CA GLY A 9 13.29 -10.15 -3.49
C GLY A 9 13.76 -8.81 -4.10
N GLU A 10 13.90 -8.81 -5.42
CA GLU A 10 14.23 -7.61 -6.19
C GLU A 10 12.97 -6.76 -6.38
N VAL A 11 12.99 -5.54 -5.85
CA VAL A 11 11.89 -4.59 -6.02
C VAL A 11 11.96 -4.03 -7.43
N ASN A 12 10.96 -4.35 -8.24
CA ASN A 12 10.78 -3.76 -9.55
C ASN A 12 10.00 -2.44 -9.44
N TRP A 13 10.65 -1.32 -9.75
CA TRP A 13 10.01 0.00 -9.70
C TRP A 13 8.88 0.14 -10.74
N ALA A 14 8.98 -0.55 -11.88
CA ALA A 14 7.95 -0.52 -12.92
C ALA A 14 6.69 -1.34 -12.57
N GLY A 15 6.68 -2.01 -11.42
CA GLY A 15 5.58 -2.87 -10.97
C GLY A 15 5.76 -3.24 -9.51
N LEU A 16 5.69 -2.25 -8.63
CA LEU A 16 5.89 -2.44 -7.20
C LEU A 16 4.59 -2.94 -6.57
N ALA A 17 4.64 -4.17 -6.06
CA ALA A 17 3.55 -4.78 -5.33
C ALA A 17 3.66 -4.56 -3.83
N PHE A 18 2.51 -4.39 -3.19
CA PHE A 18 2.33 -4.14 -1.76
C PHE A 18 1.39 -5.18 -1.17
N ARG A 19 1.76 -5.72 0.00
CA ARG A 19 0.84 -6.47 0.87
C ARG A 19 0.90 -5.92 2.28
N LEU A 20 -0.21 -5.33 2.73
CA LEU A 20 -0.38 -4.86 4.10
C LEU A 20 -1.09 -5.94 4.91
N TYR A 21 -0.34 -6.57 5.82
CA TYR A 21 -0.89 -7.54 6.77
C TYR A 21 -1.53 -6.82 7.95
N LEU A 22 -2.72 -7.27 8.31
CA LEU A 22 -3.49 -6.75 9.44
C LEU A 22 -3.43 -7.76 10.58
N GLU A 23 -3.46 -7.28 11.83
CA GLU A 23 -3.61 -8.21 12.97
C GLU A 23 -5.03 -8.77 13.04
N GLU A 24 -6.02 -7.95 12.66
CA GLU A 24 -7.44 -8.31 12.63
C GLU A 24 -8.11 -7.84 11.32
N PRO A 25 -9.20 -8.49 10.88
CA PRO A 25 -9.98 -8.00 9.74
C PRO A 25 -10.53 -6.59 9.97
N LEU A 26 -10.45 -5.74 8.94
CA LEU A 26 -11.01 -4.39 9.00
C LEU A 26 -12.55 -4.40 8.99
N SER A 27 -13.14 -3.43 9.70
CA SER A 27 -14.55 -3.09 9.51
C SER A 27 -14.81 -2.59 8.07
N SER A 28 -16.05 -2.68 7.60
CA SER A 28 -16.40 -2.19 6.25
C SER A 28 -16.05 -0.72 6.05
N GLU A 29 -16.26 0.12 7.07
CA GLU A 29 -15.90 1.55 7.00
C GLU A 29 -14.38 1.75 6.92
N ALA A 30 -13.60 1.08 7.77
CA ALA A 30 -12.15 1.15 7.73
C ALA A 30 -11.58 0.70 6.38
N ARG A 31 -12.19 -0.34 5.76
CA ARG A 31 -11.83 -0.81 4.42
C ARG A 31 -12.03 0.23 3.34
N GLU A 32 -13.17 0.91 3.35
CA GLU A 32 -13.43 1.98 2.38
C GLU A 32 -12.45 3.14 2.55
N ARG A 33 -12.12 3.49 3.80
CA ARG A 33 -11.21 4.60 4.10
C ARG A 33 -9.75 4.29 3.72
N ILE A 34 -9.26 3.08 3.96
CA ILE A 34 -7.89 2.72 3.53
C ILE A 34 -7.79 2.63 2.00
N ARG A 35 -8.83 2.12 1.31
CA ARG A 35 -8.90 2.16 -0.15
C ARG A 35 -8.86 3.60 -0.66
N ALA A 36 -9.64 4.49 -0.06
CA ALA A 36 -9.65 5.90 -0.40
C ALA A 36 -8.28 6.57 -0.18
N LEU A 37 -7.57 6.22 0.90
CA LEU A 37 -6.21 6.70 1.17
C LEU A 37 -5.23 6.27 0.08
N ILE A 38 -5.22 4.99 -0.29
CA ILE A 38 -4.34 4.45 -1.34
C ILE A 38 -4.66 5.12 -2.70
N HIS A 39 -5.95 5.29 -3.03
CA HIS A 39 -6.35 6.01 -4.24
C HIS A 39 -5.94 7.48 -4.22
N ALA A 40 -6.10 8.18 -3.10
CA ALA A 40 -5.69 9.57 -2.98
C ALA A 40 -4.17 9.73 -3.15
N TRP A 41 -3.38 8.87 -2.51
CA TRP A 41 -1.93 8.82 -2.70
C TRP A 41 -1.56 8.60 -4.17
N TYR A 42 -2.21 7.64 -4.84
CA TYR A 42 -1.97 7.39 -6.26
C TYR A 42 -2.32 8.61 -7.12
N ILE A 43 -3.46 9.25 -6.91
CA ILE A 43 -3.88 10.44 -7.66
C ILE A 43 -2.84 11.55 -7.52
N VAL A 44 -2.38 11.84 -6.30
CA VAL A 44 -1.31 12.83 -6.07
C VAL A 44 -0.04 12.46 -6.87
N GLY A 45 0.35 11.19 -6.85
CA GLY A 45 1.51 10.72 -7.60
C GLY A 45 1.33 10.75 -9.11
N ALA A 46 0.14 10.44 -9.63
CA ALA A 46 -0.18 10.47 -11.06
C ALA A 46 -0.06 11.90 -11.64
N TYR A 47 -0.34 12.92 -10.84
CA TYR A 47 -0.15 14.33 -11.21
C TYR A 47 1.22 14.89 -10.86
N GLY A 48 2.21 14.04 -10.54
CA GLY A 48 3.60 14.48 -10.35
C GLY A 48 3.96 14.92 -8.93
N GLY A 49 3.09 14.71 -7.93
CA GLY A 49 3.26 15.20 -6.56
C GLY A 49 4.51 14.69 -5.82
N PHE A 50 5.21 13.69 -6.37
CA PHE A 50 6.38 13.06 -5.75
C PHE A 50 7.66 13.20 -6.58
N GLY A 51 7.79 14.31 -7.32
CA GLY A 51 8.99 14.58 -8.14
C GLY A 51 9.10 13.73 -9.42
N GLY A 52 7.97 13.17 -9.85
CA GLY A 52 7.74 12.31 -11.01
C GLY A 52 6.34 11.70 -10.96
N MET A 53 5.92 10.98 -12.00
CA MET A 53 4.55 10.46 -12.15
C MET A 53 4.45 8.96 -11.87
N LEU A 54 3.43 8.56 -11.11
CA LEU A 54 2.93 7.18 -11.09
C LEU A 54 2.09 6.95 -12.35
N HIS A 55 2.11 5.75 -12.93
CA HIS A 55 1.44 5.50 -14.21
C HIS A 55 0.21 4.61 -14.13
N PHE A 56 0.16 3.71 -13.14
CA PHE A 56 -0.92 2.75 -13.02
C PHE A 56 -1.07 2.29 -11.57
N LEU A 57 -2.31 2.12 -11.11
CA LEU A 57 -2.67 1.45 -9.86
C LEU A 57 -3.63 0.30 -10.19
N SER A 58 -3.34 -0.87 -9.66
CA SER A 58 -4.21 -2.03 -9.78
C SER A 58 -5.49 -1.90 -8.98
N GLU A 59 -6.40 -2.87 -9.15
CA GLU A 59 -7.43 -3.06 -8.14
C GLU A 59 -6.79 -3.35 -6.77
N ILE A 60 -7.41 -2.82 -5.72
CA ILE A 60 -7.02 -3.11 -4.34
C ILE A 60 -7.78 -4.38 -3.92
N GLY A 61 -7.04 -5.45 -3.67
CA GLY A 61 -7.53 -6.75 -3.23
C GLY A 61 -7.58 -6.88 -1.71
N GLU A 62 -8.37 -7.84 -1.23
CA GLU A 62 -8.52 -8.17 0.19
C GLU A 62 -8.47 -9.69 0.38
N GLY A 63 -7.75 -10.11 1.42
CA GLY A 63 -7.54 -11.52 1.73
C GLY A 63 -6.47 -12.16 0.86
N ASP A 64 -5.77 -13.16 1.41
CA ASP A 64 -4.87 -14.02 0.64
C ASP A 64 -5.44 -15.43 0.51
N GLU A 65 -4.75 -16.30 -0.24
CA GLU A 65 -5.14 -17.71 -0.43
C GLU A 65 -5.29 -18.49 0.88
N ALA A 66 -4.63 -18.05 1.96
CA ALA A 66 -4.69 -18.67 3.28
C ALA A 66 -5.80 -18.07 4.17
N GLY A 67 -6.59 -17.12 3.65
CA GLY A 67 -7.65 -16.44 4.39
C GLY A 67 -7.14 -15.45 5.44
N ARG A 68 -5.88 -15.02 5.36
CA ARG A 68 -5.33 -14.02 6.29
C ARG A 68 -5.86 -12.63 5.91
N PRO A 69 -6.10 -11.75 6.90
CA PRO A 69 -6.52 -10.39 6.63
C PRO A 69 -5.35 -9.59 6.04
N VAL A 70 -5.39 -9.39 4.74
CA VAL A 70 -4.39 -8.62 3.99
C VAL A 70 -5.10 -7.65 3.07
N ILE A 71 -4.45 -6.52 2.79
CA ILE A 71 -4.81 -5.62 1.68
C ILE A 71 -3.65 -5.64 0.70
N GLU A 72 -3.94 -5.85 -0.58
CA GLU A 72 -2.91 -5.94 -1.60
C GLU A 72 -3.21 -5.09 -2.83
N TRP A 73 -2.15 -4.54 -3.40
CA TRP A 73 -2.22 -3.73 -4.62
C TRP A 73 -0.85 -3.70 -5.28
N TRP A 74 -0.80 -3.37 -6.57
CA TRP A 74 0.43 -3.08 -7.28
C TRP A 74 0.32 -1.75 -8.01
N VAL A 75 1.47 -1.10 -8.20
CA VAL A 75 1.57 0.19 -8.84
C VAL A 75 2.73 0.21 -9.83
N ASP A 76 2.56 0.83 -10.97
CA ASP A 76 3.68 1.28 -11.79
C ASP A 76 4.18 2.60 -11.20
N MET A 77 5.34 2.55 -10.53
CA MET A 77 5.92 3.74 -9.91
C MET A 77 6.42 4.76 -10.94
N GLY A 78 6.49 4.39 -12.22
CA GLY A 78 6.82 5.26 -13.33
C GLY A 78 8.12 6.02 -13.09
N SER A 79 8.02 7.35 -13.10
CA SER A 79 9.14 8.26 -12.81
C SER A 79 9.10 8.83 -11.39
N ALA A 80 8.12 8.45 -10.57
CA ALA A 80 8.01 8.93 -9.20
C ALA A 80 9.26 8.56 -8.40
N ARG A 81 9.66 9.45 -7.49
CA ARG A 81 10.84 9.26 -6.65
C ARG A 81 10.49 8.44 -5.41
N LEU A 82 11.51 8.10 -4.63
CA LEU A 82 11.38 7.32 -3.39
C LEU A 82 10.43 7.99 -2.37
N GLU A 83 10.29 9.32 -2.44
CA GLU A 83 9.35 10.12 -1.66
C GLU A 83 7.90 9.64 -1.80
N ALA A 84 7.51 9.07 -2.95
CA ALA A 84 6.18 8.48 -3.14
C ALA A 84 5.94 7.33 -2.15
N LEU A 85 6.91 6.40 -2.07
CA LEU A 85 6.85 5.25 -1.15
C LEU A 85 6.89 5.70 0.30
N ASN A 86 7.80 6.63 0.64
CA ASN A 86 7.90 7.15 2.01
C ASN A 86 6.62 7.88 2.46
N THR A 87 5.95 8.59 1.54
CA THR A 87 4.68 9.26 1.82
C THR A 87 3.58 8.23 2.10
N LEU A 88 3.47 7.19 1.28
CA LEU A 88 2.49 6.12 1.48
C LEU A 88 2.67 5.45 2.85
N ILE A 89 3.91 5.09 3.22
CA ILE A 89 4.22 4.46 4.51
C ILE A 89 3.76 5.37 5.66
N ARG A 90 4.08 6.66 5.61
CA ARG A 90 3.64 7.63 6.65
C ARG A 90 2.13 7.79 6.72
N CYS A 91 1.46 7.79 5.56
CA CYS A 91 0.00 7.85 5.51
C CYS A 91 -0.61 6.61 6.17
N LEU A 92 -0.06 5.42 5.94
CA LEU A 92 -0.49 4.18 6.57
C LEU A 92 -0.26 4.21 8.08
N GLU A 93 0.94 4.61 8.55
CA GLU A 93 1.21 4.77 9.98
C GLU A 93 0.22 5.73 10.66
N THR A 94 -0.05 6.87 10.02
CA THR A 94 -1.04 7.84 10.52
C THR A 94 -2.45 7.26 10.53
N PHE A 95 -2.81 6.46 9.52
CA PHE A 95 -4.11 5.80 9.44
C PHE A 95 -4.30 4.77 10.55
N GLU A 96 -3.28 3.95 10.83
CA GLU A 96 -3.28 3.00 11.95
C GLU A 96 -3.55 3.73 13.28
N GLU A 97 -2.90 4.87 13.52
CA GLU A 97 -3.10 5.67 14.74
C GLU A 97 -4.49 6.30 14.82
N VAL A 98 -5.00 6.86 13.72
CA VAL A 98 -6.30 7.57 13.69
C VAL A 98 -7.49 6.61 13.77
N GLU A 99 -7.42 5.49 13.05
CA GLU A 99 -8.50 4.49 13.05
C GLU A 99 -8.40 3.49 14.20
N GLN A 100 -7.33 3.54 15.00
CA GLN A 100 -7.04 2.57 16.07
C GLN A 100 -7.00 1.12 15.55
N ILE A 101 -6.37 0.93 14.39
CA ILE A 101 -6.19 -0.38 13.74
C ILE A 101 -4.75 -0.84 13.97
N ALA A 102 -4.54 -2.12 14.23
CA ALA A 102 -3.20 -2.69 14.33
C ALA A 102 -2.75 -3.29 12.98
N PHE A 103 -1.71 -2.72 12.40
CA PHE A 103 -1.03 -3.26 11.23
C PHE A 103 0.11 -4.18 11.68
N GLY A 104 0.17 -5.37 11.08
CA GLY A 104 1.27 -6.31 11.35
C GLY A 104 2.55 -5.90 10.62
N ARG A 105 2.48 -5.79 9.29
CA ARG A 105 3.62 -5.40 8.44
C ARG A 105 3.20 -5.04 7.02
N LEU A 106 3.99 -4.21 6.36
CA LEU A 106 3.91 -3.94 4.92
C LEU A 106 5.03 -4.69 4.19
N VAL A 107 4.67 -5.54 3.25
CA VAL A 107 5.63 -6.27 2.40
C VAL A 107 5.66 -5.68 1.00
N LEU A 108 6.87 -5.44 0.48
CA LEU A 108 7.14 -4.91 -0.85
C LEU A 108 7.76 -5.98 -1.75
N GLY A 109 7.31 -6.06 -3.01
CA GLY A 109 7.98 -6.85 -4.06
C GLY A 109 7.51 -8.31 -4.20
N LEU A 110 6.39 -8.70 -3.58
CA LEU A 110 5.78 -10.01 -3.82
C LEU A 110 5.06 -10.02 -5.19
N PRO A 111 5.11 -11.11 -5.97
CA PRO A 111 4.26 -11.22 -7.14
C PRO A 111 2.78 -11.14 -6.71
N PRO A 112 1.91 -10.48 -7.52
CA PRO A 112 0.48 -10.44 -7.24
C PRO A 112 -0.05 -11.86 -7.12
N THR A 113 -0.91 -12.09 -6.14
CA THR A 113 -1.71 -13.32 -6.06
C THR A 113 -2.69 -13.29 -7.22
N ALA A 114 -2.73 -14.38 -8.00
CA ALA A 114 -3.48 -14.48 -9.25
C ALA A 114 -5.00 -14.48 -9.00
#